data_AF-A0A6D0ICK4-F1
#
_entry.id   AF-A0A6D0ICK4-F1
#
_cell.length_a   1.000
_cell.length_b   1.000
_cell.length_c   1.000
_cell.angle_alpha   90.00
_cell.angle_beta   90.00
_cell.angle_gamma   90.00
#
_symmetry.space_group_name_H-M   'P 1'
#
loop_
_entity.id
_entity.type
_entity.pdbx_description
1 polymer ?
#
loop_
_entity_poly.entity_id
_entity_poly.type
_entity_poly.pdbx_seq_one_letter_code
_entity_poly.pdbx_strand_id
1 'polypeptide(L)'
;LAGAVISEGIKPGVICIHEGAWPDLDLTADGICKNGAVNVLTKDLPSSRLGNGCAGNTALAWLEKYNGPELTLTAFEPPASS
;
A
#
# COMPACT_ATOMS: atom_id res chain seq x y z
N LEU A 1 -2.90 -2.20 4.84
CA LEU A 1 -2.36 -3.29 5.67
C LEU A 1 -1.47 -4.16 4.81
N ALA A 2 -0.47 -4.78 5.43
CA ALA A 2 0.42 -5.74 4.77
C ALA A 2 0.84 -6.80 5.80
N GLY A 3 1.11 -8.02 5.33
CA GLY A 3 1.70 -9.08 6.15
C GLY A 3 3.21 -8.88 6.30
N ALA A 4 3.73 -8.93 7.52
CA ALA A 4 5.16 -8.85 7.76
C ALA A 4 5.84 -10.20 7.45
N VAL A 5 6.84 -10.19 6.56
CA VAL A 5 7.72 -11.32 6.29
C VAL A 5 9.15 -10.87 6.58
N ILE A 6 9.79 -11.47 7.58
CA ILE A 6 11.16 -11.12 7.97
C ILE A 6 12.15 -11.76 6.99
N SER A 7 13.09 -10.95 6.50
CA SER A 7 14.09 -11.37 5.52
C SER A 7 15.41 -10.64 5.74
N GLU A 8 16.52 -11.39 5.68
CA GLU A 8 17.88 -10.85 5.68
C GLU A 8 18.28 -10.22 4.32
N GLY A 9 17.42 -10.36 3.29
CA GLY A 9 17.66 -9.81 1.95
C GLY A 9 17.35 -8.31 1.81
N ILE A 10 16.85 -7.68 2.87
CA ILE A 10 16.45 -6.25 2.88
C ILE A 10 17.32 -5.50 3.89
N LYS A 11 17.87 -4.35 3.49
CA LYS A 11 18.75 -3.55 4.35
C LYS A 11 18.00 -3.02 5.59
N PRO A 12 18.68 -2.88 6.74
CA PRO A 12 18.10 -2.23 7.91
C PRO A 12 17.51 -0.84 7.57
N GLY A 13 16.30 -0.57 8.07
CA GLY A 13 15.58 0.68 7.81
C GLY A 13 14.81 0.73 6.49
N VAL A 14 14.78 -0.36 5.72
CA VAL A 14 14.03 -0.46 4.45
C VAL A 14 12.91 -1.48 4.58
N ILE A 15 11.78 -1.19 3.95
CA ILE A 15 10.69 -2.15 3.72
C ILE A 15 10.49 -2.35 2.22
N CYS A 16 10.06 -3.55 1.84
CA CYS A 16 9.68 -3.87 0.48
C CYS A 16 8.21 -4.31 0.46
N ILE A 17 7.40 -3.64 -0.36
CA ILE A 17 6.05 -4.07 -0.71
C ILE A 17 5.97 -3.99 -2.23
N HIS A 18 5.71 -5.11 -2.88
CA HIS A 18 5.58 -5.15 -4.33
C HIS A 18 4.31 -4.42 -4.79
N GLU A 19 4.42 -3.76 -5.95
CA GLU A 19 3.27 -3.14 -6.61
C GLU A 19 2.30 -4.19 -7.19
N GLY A 20 1.13 -3.74 -7.63
CA GLY A 20 0.14 -4.57 -8.32
C GLY A 20 -1.00 -5.13 -7.45
N ALA A 21 -0.93 -4.98 -6.13
CA ALA A 21 -2.04 -5.35 -5.26
C ALA A 21 -3.30 -4.50 -5.57
N TRP A 22 -4.44 -5.18 -5.71
CA TRP A 22 -5.73 -4.51 -5.98
C TRP A 22 -6.13 -3.62 -4.80
N PRO A 23 -6.45 -2.33 -5.02
CA PRO A 23 -6.92 -1.46 -3.94
C PRO A 23 -8.23 -1.96 -3.33
N ASP A 24 -8.30 -1.96 -2.01
CA ASP A 24 -9.49 -2.34 -1.24
C ASP A 24 -9.62 -1.42 -0.03
N LEU A 25 -10.15 -0.22 -0.30
CA LEU A 25 -10.22 0.88 0.67
C LEU A 25 -11.47 0.74 1.53
N ASP A 26 -11.28 0.70 2.84
CA ASP A 26 -12.37 0.85 3.80
C ASP A 26 -12.53 2.32 4.19
N LEU A 27 -13.49 2.98 3.56
CA LEU A 27 -13.79 4.40 3.82
C LEU A 27 -14.40 4.65 5.21
N THR A 28 -14.87 3.61 5.89
CA THR A 28 -15.39 3.71 7.25
C THR A 28 -14.29 3.56 8.31
N ALA A 29 -13.13 3.03 7.90
CA ALA A 29 -11.93 2.90 8.72
C ALA A 29 -10.80 3.81 8.21
N ASP A 30 -11.08 5.11 8.12
CA ASP A 30 -10.14 6.17 7.72
C ASP A 30 -9.44 5.94 6.37
N GLY A 31 -10.07 5.19 5.46
CA GLY A 31 -9.51 4.90 4.13
C GLY A 31 -8.39 3.86 4.15
N ILE A 32 -8.30 3.02 5.19
CA ILE A 32 -7.32 1.92 5.23
C ILE A 32 -7.50 1.01 4.01
N CYS A 33 -6.42 0.76 3.29
CA CYS A 33 -6.37 -0.29 2.27
C CYS A 33 -6.19 -1.65 2.95
N LYS A 34 -7.19 -2.53 2.88
CA LYS A 34 -7.19 -3.86 3.52
C LYS A 34 -6.24 -4.85 2.82
N ASN A 35 -6.10 -4.74 1.50
CA ASN A 35 -5.34 -5.69 0.67
C ASN A 35 -3.83 -5.34 0.52
N GLY A 36 -3.45 -4.07 0.71
CA GLY A 36 -2.04 -3.65 0.65
C GLY A 36 -1.56 -3.06 -0.68
N ALA A 37 -2.42 -2.34 -1.40
CA ALA A 37 -2.00 -1.55 -2.56
C ALA A 37 -0.96 -0.49 -2.17
N VAL A 38 0.32 -0.72 -2.49
CA VAL A 38 1.45 0.12 -2.02
C VAL A 38 1.37 1.56 -2.52
N ASN A 39 0.78 1.80 -3.68
CA ASN A 39 0.72 3.14 -4.28
C ASN A 39 -0.13 4.14 -3.47
N VAL A 40 -0.94 3.68 -2.50
CA VAL A 40 -1.63 4.57 -1.54
C VAL A 40 -0.66 5.34 -0.63
N LEU A 41 0.59 4.89 -0.52
CA LEU A 41 1.66 5.50 0.27
C LEU A 41 2.62 6.36 -0.57
N THR A 42 2.49 6.32 -1.90
CA THR A 42 3.41 6.97 -2.82
C THR A 42 2.99 8.41 -3.11
N LYS A 43 3.96 9.27 -3.42
CA LYS A 43 3.68 10.67 -3.77
C LYS A 43 3.43 10.81 -5.26
N ASP A 44 2.38 11.52 -5.61
CA ASP A 44 2.14 11.98 -6.98
C ASP A 44 2.94 13.27 -7.25
N LEU A 45 4.26 13.11 -7.41
CA LEU A 45 5.18 14.20 -7.73
C LEU A 45 6.07 13.78 -8.90
N PRO A 46 6.30 14.65 -9.89
CA PRO A 46 7.15 14.34 -11.02
C PRO A 46 8.62 14.25 -10.60
N SER A 47 9.40 13.44 -11.32
CA SER A 47 10.85 13.29 -11.10
C SER A 47 11.63 14.60 -11.21
N SER A 48 11.21 15.51 -12.10
CA SER A 48 11.77 16.86 -12.26
C SER A 48 10.87 17.69 -13.19
N ARG A 49 11.12 19.01 -13.26
CA ARG A 49 10.44 19.89 -14.22
C ARG A 49 10.66 19.51 -15.69
N LEU A 50 11.82 18.94 -16.01
CA LEU A 50 12.15 18.53 -17.38
C LEU A 50 11.57 17.15 -17.72
N GLY A 51 11.86 16.15 -16.88
CA GLY A 51 11.49 14.77 -17.17
C GLY A 51 10.01 14.48 -16.98
N ASN A 52 9.36 15.15 -16.02
CA ASN A 52 7.95 14.99 -15.67
C ASN A 52 7.46 13.53 -15.58
N GLY A 53 8.35 12.63 -15.15
CA GLY A 53 8.08 11.19 -15.09
C GLY A 53 7.65 10.74 -13.70
N CYS A 54 7.17 9.49 -13.62
CA CYS A 54 6.78 8.84 -12.36
C CYS A 54 7.96 8.71 -11.37
N ALA A 55 7.68 8.94 -10.09
CA ALA A 55 8.62 8.77 -8.97
C ALA A 55 8.10 7.80 -7.90
N GLY A 56 7.27 6.82 -8.28
CA GLY A 56 6.54 5.93 -7.35
C GLY A 56 7.40 5.16 -6.34
N ASN A 57 8.66 4.88 -6.67
CA ASN A 57 9.57 4.16 -5.77
C ASN A 57 10.26 5.09 -4.74
N THR A 58 9.92 6.37 -4.73
CA THR A 58 10.42 7.34 -3.73
C THR A 58 9.33 7.62 -2.69
N ALA A 59 9.35 6.86 -1.59
CA ALA A 59 8.42 7.03 -0.48
C ALA A 59 9.14 6.87 0.87
N LEU A 60 8.62 7.56 1.88
CA LEU A 60 8.97 7.34 3.28
C LEU A 60 7.70 6.96 4.01
N ALA A 61 7.76 5.90 4.79
CA ALA A 61 6.64 5.39 5.55
C ALA A 61 7.11 4.89 6.91
N TRP A 62 6.19 4.86 7.87
CA TRP A 62 6.33 4.15 9.13
C TRP A 62 5.41 2.93 9.10
N LEU A 63 5.77 1.92 9.88
CA LEU A 63 4.94 0.74 10.09
C LEU A 63 4.80 0.49 11.58
N GLU A 64 3.65 -0.05 11.95
CA GLU A 64 3.37 -0.52 13.29
C GLU A 64 2.54 -1.80 13.21
N LYS A 65 2.48 -2.53 14.31
CA LYS A 65 1.56 -3.67 14.42
C LYS A 65 0.13 -3.13 14.42
N TYR A 66 -0.68 -3.58 13.46
CA TYR A 66 -2.09 -3.27 13.45
C TYR A 66 -2.79 -3.93 14.65
N ASN A 67 -3.47 -3.12 15.47
CA ASN A 67 -4.23 -3.56 16.65
C ASN A 67 -5.74 -3.20 16.55
N GLY A 68 -6.21 -2.87 15.35
CA GLY A 68 -7.64 -2.60 15.11
C GLY A 68 -8.48 -3.88 14.98
N PRO A 69 -9.79 -3.74 14.72
CA PRO A 69 -10.67 -4.89 14.49
C PRO A 69 -10.24 -5.67 13.24
N GLU A 70 -10.64 -6.93 13.16
CA GLU A 70 -10.46 -7.70 11.93
C GLU A 70 -11.23 -7.04 10.77
N LEU A 71 -10.56 -6.87 9.63
CA LEU A 71 -11.13 -6.27 8.42
C LEU A 71 -11.32 -7.36 7.37
N THR A 72 -12.54 -7.51 6.87
CA THR A 72 -12.85 -8.46 5.80
C THR A 72 -12.30 -7.96 4.47
N LEU A 73 -11.44 -8.76 3.84
CA LEU A 73 -10.91 -8.49 2.50
C LEU A 73 -12.03 -8.63 1.46
N THR A 74 -12.22 -7.61 0.62
CA THR A 74 -13.27 -7.56 -0.41
C THR A 74 -12.73 -7.30 -1.81
N ALA A 75 -11.41 -7.11 -1.97
CA ALA A 75 -10.76 -6.85 -3.26
C ALA A 75 -11.13 -7.86 -4.36
N PHE A 76 -11.33 -9.12 -3.98
CA PHE A 76 -11.55 -10.23 -4.90
C PHE A 76 -13.00 -10.71 -4.94
N GLU A 77 -13.88 -10.06 -4.19
CA GLU A 77 -15.30 -10.34 -4.25
C GLU A 77 -15.86 -9.70 -5.54
N PRO A 78 -16.63 -10.46 -6.34
CA PRO A 78 -17.33 -9.90 -7.48
C PRO A 78 -18.22 -8.73 -7.04
N PRO A 79 -18.33 -7.67 -7.85
CA PRO A 79 -19.32 -6.63 -7.57
C PRO A 79 -20.71 -7.24 -7.56
N ALA A 80 -21.61 -6.67 -6.75
CA ALA A 80 -23.01 -7.07 -6.74
C ALA A 80 -23.56 -7.04 -8.18
N SER A 81 -24.16 -8.14 -8.62
CA SER A 81 -24.87 -8.17 -9.90
C SER A 81 -26.02 -7.18 -9.85
N SER A 82 -26.05 -6.23 -10.77
CA SER A 82 -27.19 -5.35 -11.00
C SER A 82 -28.39 -6.11 -11.54
#